data_AF-A0A2U3K539-F1
#
_entry.id   AF-A0A2U3K539-F1
#
_cell.length_a   1.000
_cell.length_b   1.000
_cell.length_c   1.000
_cell.angle_alpha   90.00
_cell.angle_beta   90.00
_cell.angle_gamma   90.00
#
_symmetry.space_group_name_H-M   'P 1'
#
loop_
_entity.id
_entity.type
_entity.pdbx_description
1 polymer ?
#
loop_
_entity_poly.entity_id
_entity_poly.type
_entity_poly.pdbx_seq_one_letter_code
_entity_poly.pdbx_strand_id
1 'polypeptide(L)'
;MCIENYEPVTTPFQALATLLPMRNLAEATISRISLGLLLAITLMGAACGYSHNYMNGTGMPTVTQLSPSSTVAGGAAFTLTVQGSGFGTDSLVYWGTTTRATTYDSASEVTADITAADIMNAGSVQVYVHSGGANSNAMTFTITP
;
A
#
# COMPACT_ATOMS: atom_id res chain seq x y z
N MET A 1 -13.12 72.41 47.27
CA MET A 1 -12.40 72.75 46.03
C MET A 1 -11.88 71.42 45.48
N CYS A 2 -12.57 70.91 44.44
CA CYS A 2 -12.37 69.65 43.66
C CYS A 2 -12.54 68.33 44.48
N ILE A 3 -13.55 67.44 44.36
CA ILE A 3 -14.28 66.84 43.21
C ILE A 3 -13.29 66.43 42.12
N GLU A 4 -12.99 65.14 41.85
CA GLU A 4 -13.89 64.16 41.25
C GLU A 4 -13.29 62.72 41.31
N ASN A 5 -14.13 61.74 41.63
CA ASN A 5 -14.15 60.33 41.19
C ASN A 5 -12.86 59.46 41.25
N TYR A 6 -12.86 58.55 42.22
CA TYR A 6 -12.22 57.24 42.10
C TYR A 6 -13.34 56.19 42.06
N GLU A 7 -13.63 55.62 40.89
CA GLU A 7 -14.27 54.31 40.74
C GLU A 7 -13.72 53.61 39.48
N PRO A 8 -13.71 52.26 39.47
CA PRO A 8 -12.67 51.45 38.83
C PRO A 8 -13.14 50.92 37.47
N VAL A 9 -12.28 51.00 36.45
CA VAL A 9 -12.59 50.44 35.13
C VAL A 9 -11.65 49.29 34.82
N THR A 10 -12.03 48.14 35.38
CA THR A 10 -12.21 46.87 34.65
C THR A 10 -11.22 46.60 33.52
N THR A 11 -10.28 45.71 33.84
CA THR A 11 -9.67 44.64 33.02
C THR A 11 -9.87 44.69 31.48
N PRO A 12 -8.81 44.47 30.68
CA PRO A 12 -8.82 44.49 29.20
C PRO A 12 -9.56 43.30 28.53
N PHE A 13 -10.43 42.58 29.26
CA PHE A 13 -11.09 41.37 28.76
C PHE A 13 -12.23 41.62 27.77
N GLN A 14 -12.64 42.88 27.55
CA GLN A 14 -13.66 43.20 26.54
C GLN A 14 -13.11 43.31 25.11
N ALA A 15 -11.79 43.18 24.89
CA ALA A 15 -11.21 43.19 23.55
C ALA A 15 -11.48 41.90 22.75
N LEU A 16 -11.93 40.81 23.38
CA LEU A 16 -12.12 39.51 22.70
C LEU A 16 -13.52 39.34 22.06
N ALA A 17 -14.50 40.19 22.39
CA ALA A 17 -15.87 40.07 21.89
C ALA A 17 -16.09 40.70 20.49
N THR A 18 -15.16 41.53 20.01
CA THR A 18 -15.29 42.23 18.71
C THR A 18 -14.66 41.50 17.52
N LEU A 19 -13.98 40.36 17.75
CA LEU A 19 -13.33 39.56 16.71
C LEU A 19 -14.17 38.38 16.18
N LEU A 20 -15.40 38.18 16.68
CA LEU A 20 -16.32 37.16 16.15
C LEU A 20 -16.65 37.29 14.64
N PRO A 21 -16.78 38.49 14.01
CA PRO A 21 -17.17 38.54 12.60
C PRO A 21 -16.08 38.06 11.62
N MET A 22 -14.81 37.98 12.03
CA MET A 22 -13.72 37.47 11.18
C MET A 22 -13.48 35.95 11.32
N ARG A 23 -14.03 35.30 12.36
CA ARG A 23 -13.93 33.83 12.50
C ARG A 23 -14.75 33.09 11.44
N ASN A 24 -15.92 33.61 11.08
CA ASN A 24 -16.79 32.98 10.08
C ASN A 24 -16.29 33.11 8.63
N LEU A 25 -15.38 34.05 8.34
CA LEU A 25 -14.81 34.24 7.00
C LEU A 25 -13.68 33.25 6.70
N ALA A 26 -12.92 32.83 7.72
CA ALA A 26 -11.88 31.80 7.59
C ALA A 26 -12.49 30.40 7.38
N GLU A 27 -13.59 30.07 8.06
CA GLU A 27 -14.27 28.77 7.93
C GLU A 27 -15.04 28.62 6.61
N ALA A 28 -15.64 29.70 6.09
CA ALA A 28 -16.41 29.65 4.84
C ALA A 28 -15.54 29.49 3.57
N THR A 29 -14.28 29.95 3.59
CA THR A 29 -13.37 29.86 2.44
C THR A 29 -12.71 28.48 2.35
N ILE A 30 -12.32 27.90 3.49
CA ILE A 30 -11.71 26.56 3.56
C ILE A 30 -12.72 25.47 3.18
N SER A 31 -14.00 25.65 3.49
CA SER A 31 -15.09 24.72 3.12
C SER A 31 -15.30 24.62 1.59
N ARG A 32 -15.22 25.75 0.85
CA ARG A 32 -15.40 25.77 -0.61
C ARG A 32 -14.16 25.29 -1.37
N ILE A 33 -12.96 25.55 -0.84
CA ILE A 33 -11.70 25.01 -1.40
C ILE A 33 -11.64 23.49 -1.19
N SER A 34 -12.03 22.99 -0.01
CA SER A 34 -12.03 21.55 0.30
C SER A 34 -13.05 20.76 -0.53
N LEU A 35 -14.27 21.28 -0.71
CA LEU A 35 -15.29 20.60 -1.52
C LEU A 35 -14.96 20.66 -3.03
N GLY A 36 -14.40 21.78 -3.51
CA GLY A 36 -13.95 21.92 -4.90
C GLY A 36 -12.74 21.03 -5.23
N LEU A 37 -11.79 20.92 -4.30
CA LEU A 37 -10.63 20.02 -4.42
C LEU A 37 -11.06 18.55 -4.33
N LEU A 38 -12.02 18.20 -3.47
CA LEU A 38 -12.61 16.86 -3.37
C LEU A 38 -13.35 16.46 -4.66
N LEU A 39 -14.10 17.39 -5.29
CA LEU A 39 -14.79 17.15 -6.57
C LEU A 39 -13.82 17.07 -7.77
N ALA A 40 -12.71 17.79 -7.75
CA ALA A 40 -11.69 17.69 -8.79
C ALA A 40 -10.86 16.39 -8.69
N ILE A 41 -10.64 15.87 -7.47
CA ILE A 41 -9.93 14.60 -7.25
C ILE A 41 -10.76 13.40 -7.74
N THR A 42 -12.10 13.42 -7.62
CA THR A 42 -12.94 12.32 -8.14
C THR A 42 -13.02 12.28 -9.67
N LEU A 43 -12.82 13.41 -10.35
CA LEU A 43 -12.81 13.47 -11.82
C LEU A 43 -11.44 13.07 -12.43
N MET A 44 -10.37 13.04 -11.64
CA MET A 44 -9.05 12.53 -12.08
C MET A 44 -8.83 11.04 -11.74
N GLY A 45 -9.80 10.39 -11.07
CA GLY A 45 -9.74 8.98 -10.67
C GLY A 45 -10.04 7.95 -11.77
N ALA A 46 -10.25 8.39 -13.01
CA ALA A 46 -10.42 7.50 -14.17
C ALA A 46 -9.36 7.74 -15.28
N ALA A 47 -8.23 8.37 -14.94
CA ALA A 47 -7.09 8.56 -15.84
C ALA A 47 -5.77 7.97 -15.31
N CYS A 48 -5.80 7.12 -14.28
CA CYS A 48 -4.68 6.25 -13.97
C CYS A 48 -4.63 5.12 -15.01
N GLY A 49 -3.93 5.40 -16.12
CA GLY A 49 -3.33 4.43 -17.05
C GLY A 49 -4.06 3.09 -17.21
N TYR A 50 -4.90 2.99 -18.25
CA TYR A 50 -5.12 1.68 -18.86
C TYR A 50 -3.77 1.20 -19.36
N SER A 51 -3.21 0.23 -18.66
CA SER A 51 -1.88 -0.30 -18.88
C SER A 51 -1.66 -0.57 -20.37
N HIS A 52 -0.53 -0.08 -20.89
CA HIS A 52 -0.08 -0.33 -22.25
C HIS A 52 0.23 -1.83 -22.30
N ASN A 53 -0.73 -2.61 -22.79
CA ASN A 53 -0.70 -4.08 -22.90
C ASN A 53 0.72 -4.64 -22.85
N TYR A 54 1.05 -5.32 -21.74
CA TYR A 54 1.89 -6.52 -21.68
C TYR A 54 2.70 -6.77 -22.97
N MET A 55 3.74 -5.96 -23.24
CA MET A 55 4.51 -5.98 -24.51
C MET A 55 5.45 -7.20 -24.63
N ASN A 56 5.16 -8.28 -23.89
CA ASN A 56 5.80 -9.59 -24.05
C ASN A 56 4.78 -10.72 -24.35
N GLY A 57 3.51 -10.41 -24.65
CA GLY A 57 2.53 -11.42 -25.08
C GLY A 57 2.17 -12.49 -24.05
N THR A 58 2.62 -12.38 -22.80
CA THR A 58 2.45 -13.43 -21.78
C THR A 58 1.09 -13.35 -21.05
N GLY A 59 0.37 -12.23 -21.13
CA GLY A 59 -0.91 -12.04 -20.42
C GLY A 59 -0.74 -11.71 -18.93
N MET A 60 -1.86 -11.57 -18.21
CA MET A 60 -1.83 -11.30 -16.76
C MET A 60 -1.25 -12.51 -16.01
N PRO A 61 -0.27 -12.34 -15.11
CA PRO A 61 0.37 -13.46 -14.45
C PRO A 61 -0.62 -14.20 -13.55
N THR A 62 -0.55 -15.52 -13.57
CA THR A 62 -1.33 -16.39 -12.68
C THR A 62 -0.43 -17.46 -12.09
N VAL A 63 -0.67 -17.81 -10.82
CA VAL A 63 0.03 -18.89 -10.13
C VAL A 63 -0.97 -20.00 -9.87
N THR A 64 -0.64 -21.22 -10.31
CA THR A 64 -1.51 -22.39 -10.20
C THR A 64 -1.00 -23.41 -9.20
N GLN A 65 0.33 -23.46 -8.98
CA GLN A 65 0.93 -24.42 -8.05
C GLN A 65 2.23 -23.90 -7.43
N LEU A 66 2.44 -24.31 -6.18
CA LEU A 66 3.70 -24.17 -5.43
C LEU A 66 4.26 -25.57 -5.17
N SER A 67 5.54 -25.78 -5.46
CA SER A 67 6.25 -27.03 -5.15
C SER A 67 7.62 -26.74 -4.53
N PRO A 68 7.84 -27.10 -3.25
CA PRO A 68 6.85 -27.62 -2.30
C PRO A 68 5.75 -26.59 -1.99
N SER A 69 4.63 -27.03 -1.42
CA SER A 69 3.57 -26.14 -0.91
C SER A 69 3.60 -25.98 0.62
N SER A 70 4.44 -26.76 1.28
CA SER A 70 4.67 -26.68 2.72
C SER A 70 6.07 -27.12 3.13
N THR A 71 6.50 -26.72 4.32
CA THR A 71 7.74 -27.16 4.96
C THR A 71 7.63 -27.10 6.48
N VAL A 72 8.63 -27.62 7.19
CA VAL A 72 8.72 -27.59 8.66
C VAL A 72 9.49 -26.35 9.11
N ALA A 73 9.05 -25.74 10.21
CA ALA A 73 9.70 -24.58 10.79
C ALA A 73 11.14 -24.89 11.22
N GLY A 74 12.07 -23.97 10.92
CA GLY A 74 13.50 -24.17 11.20
C GLY A 74 14.19 -25.21 10.31
N GLY A 75 13.54 -25.65 9.23
CA GLY A 75 14.13 -26.54 8.23
C GLY A 75 15.29 -25.94 7.44
N ALA A 76 15.82 -26.71 6.49
CA ALA A 76 16.85 -26.24 5.57
C ALA A 76 16.27 -25.26 4.54
N ALA A 77 17.12 -24.37 4.01
CA ALA A 77 16.79 -23.58 2.83
C ALA A 77 16.46 -24.50 1.64
N PHE A 78 15.57 -24.04 0.77
CA PHE A 78 15.13 -24.82 -0.38
C PHE A 78 14.76 -23.90 -1.55
N THR A 79 14.73 -24.48 -2.75
CA THR A 79 14.22 -23.80 -3.94
C THR A 79 12.74 -24.12 -4.10
N LEU A 80 11.94 -23.07 -4.17
CA LEU A 80 10.51 -23.12 -4.44
C LEU A 80 10.27 -23.01 -5.94
N THR A 81 9.65 -24.01 -6.55
CA THR A 81 9.14 -23.94 -7.92
C THR A 81 7.73 -23.36 -7.89
N VAL A 82 7.52 -22.27 -8.63
CA VAL A 82 6.23 -21.61 -8.81
C VAL A 82 5.77 -21.81 -10.24
N GLN A 83 4.69 -22.56 -10.42
CA GLN A 83 4.11 -22.84 -11.74
C GLN A 83 2.88 -21.97 -12.00
N GLY A 84 2.67 -21.64 -13.27
CA GLY A 84 1.61 -20.71 -13.66
C GLY A 84 1.62 -20.33 -15.14
N SER A 85 1.25 -19.09 -15.41
CA SER A 85 1.29 -18.48 -16.73
C SER A 85 1.53 -16.98 -16.61
N GLY A 86 1.91 -16.32 -17.70
CA GLY A 86 2.11 -14.87 -17.72
C GLY A 86 3.46 -14.40 -17.20
N PHE A 87 4.38 -15.32 -16.90
CA PHE A 87 5.70 -14.99 -16.39
C PHE A 87 6.61 -14.47 -17.51
N GLY A 88 7.34 -13.40 -17.21
CA GLY A 88 8.41 -12.85 -18.04
C GLY A 88 9.77 -12.92 -17.34
N THR A 89 10.82 -12.56 -18.06
CA THR A 89 12.19 -12.47 -17.50
C THR A 89 12.32 -11.45 -16.37
N ASP A 90 11.33 -10.56 -16.22
CA ASP A 90 11.19 -9.57 -15.16
C ASP A 90 10.44 -10.11 -13.92
N SER A 91 10.12 -11.41 -13.88
CA SER A 91 9.35 -12.00 -12.79
C SER A 91 10.08 -11.93 -11.44
N LEU A 92 9.34 -11.55 -10.40
CA LEU A 92 9.78 -11.56 -9.01
C LEU A 92 8.79 -12.33 -8.15
N VAL A 93 9.26 -13.37 -7.46
CA VAL A 93 8.49 -14.10 -6.46
C VAL A 93 8.51 -13.33 -5.14
N TYR A 94 7.31 -13.10 -4.60
CA TYR A 94 7.09 -12.52 -3.29
C TYR A 94 6.78 -13.62 -2.27
N TRP A 95 7.50 -13.61 -1.17
CA TRP A 95 7.25 -14.40 0.04
C TRP A 95 6.66 -13.47 1.11
N GLY A 96 5.33 -13.43 1.17
CA GLY A 96 4.60 -12.43 1.94
C GLY A 96 4.79 -11.04 1.32
N THR A 97 5.47 -10.16 2.03
CA THR A 97 5.75 -8.78 1.56
C THR A 97 7.18 -8.60 1.05
N THR A 98 8.02 -9.64 1.12
CA THR A 98 9.44 -9.56 0.76
C THR A 98 9.71 -10.34 -0.51
N THR A 99 10.52 -9.79 -1.41
CA THR A 99 10.94 -10.50 -2.62
C THR A 99 12.01 -11.56 -2.30
N ARG A 100 12.05 -12.60 -3.13
CA ARG A 100 13.10 -13.63 -3.10
C ARG A 100 13.88 -13.64 -4.40
N ALA A 101 15.12 -14.11 -4.33
CA ALA A 101 15.94 -14.30 -5.52
C ALA A 101 15.17 -15.24 -6.45
N THR A 102 14.81 -14.73 -7.63
CA THR A 102 13.92 -15.41 -8.58
C THR A 102 14.69 -15.69 -9.85
N THR A 103 14.59 -16.93 -10.34
CA THR A 103 15.10 -17.33 -11.65
C THR A 103 13.91 -17.58 -12.56
N TYR A 104 13.92 -16.94 -13.73
CA TYR A 104 12.93 -17.20 -14.77
C TYR A 104 13.35 -18.40 -15.60
N ASP A 105 12.55 -19.46 -15.58
CA ASP A 105 12.81 -20.68 -16.33
C ASP A 105 11.99 -20.71 -17.63
N SER A 106 10.69 -20.39 -17.53
CA SER A 106 9.80 -20.28 -18.69
C SER A 106 8.59 -19.38 -18.42
N ALA A 107 7.77 -19.11 -19.44
CA ALA A 107 6.54 -18.32 -19.28
C ALA A 107 5.50 -18.94 -18.31
N SER A 108 5.73 -20.18 -17.88
CA SER A 108 4.90 -20.94 -16.97
C SER A 108 5.61 -21.44 -15.72
N GLU A 109 6.90 -21.13 -15.55
CA GLU A 109 7.68 -21.59 -14.41
C GLU A 109 8.75 -20.56 -14.00
N VAL A 110 8.77 -20.25 -12.71
CA VAL A 110 9.85 -19.50 -12.07
C VAL A 110 10.26 -20.21 -10.79
N THR A 111 11.52 -20.11 -10.44
CA THR A 111 12.06 -20.67 -9.19
C THR A 111 12.49 -19.57 -8.25
N ALA A 112 12.35 -19.79 -6.95
CA ALA A 112 12.76 -18.83 -5.92
C ALA A 112 13.51 -19.49 -4.76
N ASP A 113 14.58 -18.85 -4.31
CA ASP A 113 15.35 -19.33 -3.17
C ASP A 113 14.71 -18.88 -1.85
N ILE A 114 14.21 -19.86 -1.09
CA ILE A 114 13.65 -19.65 0.25
C ILE A 114 14.72 -19.98 1.29
N THR A 115 15.09 -18.99 2.09
CA THR A 115 16.16 -19.14 3.08
C THR A 115 15.63 -19.80 4.35
N ALA A 116 16.53 -20.37 5.16
CA ALA A 116 16.14 -20.93 6.46
C ALA A 116 15.50 -19.87 7.38
N ALA A 117 15.93 -18.60 7.28
CA ALA A 117 15.37 -17.50 8.05
C ALA A 117 13.89 -17.24 7.74
N ASP A 118 13.46 -17.50 6.50
CA ASP A 118 12.10 -17.26 6.03
C ASP A 118 11.08 -18.26 6.60
N ILE A 119 11.58 -19.38 7.10
CA ILE A 119 10.80 -20.50 7.62
C ILE A 119 11.07 -20.77 9.11
N MET A 120 11.68 -19.84 9.84
CA MET A 120 11.97 -20.03 11.27
C MET A 120 10.71 -20.16 12.13
N ASN A 121 9.59 -19.57 11.70
CA ASN A 121 8.35 -19.55 12.46
C ASN A 121 7.26 -20.30 11.70
N ALA A 122 6.57 -21.21 12.39
CA ALA A 122 5.38 -21.86 11.86
C ALA A 122 4.28 -20.84 11.55
N GLY A 123 3.48 -21.12 10.53
CA GLY A 123 2.42 -20.23 10.07
C GLY A 123 2.11 -20.41 8.59
N SER A 124 1.47 -19.40 8.00
CA SER A 124 1.12 -19.38 6.58
C SER A 124 1.71 -18.14 5.93
N VAL A 125 2.24 -18.31 4.72
CA VAL A 125 2.82 -17.22 3.93
C VAL A 125 2.12 -17.15 2.58
N GLN A 126 1.72 -15.95 2.17
CA GLN A 126 1.18 -15.72 0.83
C GLN A 126 2.33 -15.61 -0.18
N VAL A 127 2.30 -16.46 -1.20
CA VAL A 127 3.26 -16.46 -2.31
C VAL A 127 2.55 -15.98 -3.57
N TYR A 128 3.13 -15.02 -4.27
CA TYR A 128 2.65 -14.52 -5.56
C TYR A 128 3.81 -14.05 -6.43
N VAL A 129 3.55 -13.85 -7.71
CA VAL A 129 4.55 -13.39 -8.68
C VAL A 129 4.16 -12.01 -9.17
N HIS A 130 5.11 -11.08 -9.20
CA HIS A 130 5.00 -9.84 -9.95
C HIS A 130 5.69 -10.02 -11.31
N SER A 131 4.98 -9.76 -12.40
CA SER A 131 5.52 -9.89 -13.76
C SER A 131 4.76 -8.97 -14.72
N GLY A 132 5.45 -8.32 -15.66
CA GLY A 132 4.83 -7.44 -16.65
C GLY A 132 4.08 -6.26 -16.04
N GLY A 133 4.50 -5.79 -14.86
CA GLY A 133 3.86 -4.70 -14.13
C GLY A 133 2.59 -5.06 -13.37
N ALA A 134 2.23 -6.35 -13.27
CA ALA A 134 1.06 -6.83 -12.56
C ALA A 134 1.41 -7.91 -11.53
N ASN A 135 0.61 -8.00 -10.46
CA ASN A 135 0.67 -9.11 -9.50
C ASN A 135 -0.24 -10.24 -9.95
N SER A 136 0.18 -11.49 -9.71
CA SER A 136 -0.68 -12.66 -9.84
C SER A 136 -1.67 -12.78 -8.67
N ASN A 137 -2.53 -13.80 -8.73
CA ASN A 137 -3.19 -14.32 -7.54
C ASN A 137 -2.13 -14.81 -6.53
N ALA A 138 -2.48 -14.78 -5.24
CA ALA A 138 -1.64 -15.30 -4.17
C ALA A 138 -2.07 -16.72 -3.80
N MET A 139 -1.09 -17.60 -3.61
CA MET A 139 -1.26 -18.94 -3.07
C MET A 139 -0.68 -19.03 -1.67
N THR A 140 -1.34 -19.79 -0.80
CA THR A 140 -0.86 -20.00 0.57
C THR A 140 0.19 -21.11 0.59
N PHE A 141 1.35 -20.81 1.15
CA PHE A 141 2.36 -21.78 1.55
C PHE A 141 2.27 -22.01 3.07
N THR A 142 2.36 -23.27 3.51
CA THR A 142 2.23 -23.63 4.94
C THR A 142 3.57 -24.00 5.56
N ILE A 143 3.93 -23.37 6.67
CA ILE A 143 5.07 -23.74 7.51
C ILE A 143 4.51 -24.44 8.74
N THR A 144 4.70 -25.76 8.84
CA THR A 144 4.26 -26.55 9.99
C THR A 144 5.23 -26.43 11.16
N PRO A 145 4.78 -26.60 12.41
CA PRO A 145 5.67 -26.72 13.57
C PRO A 145 6.69 -27.84 13.42
#